data_AF-A0A3R9SZ76-F1
#
_entry.id   AF-A0A3R9SZ76-F1
#
_cell.length_a   1.000
_cell.length_b   1.000
_cell.length_c   1.000
_cell.angle_alpha   90.00
_cell.angle_beta   90.00
_cell.angle_gamma   90.00
#
_symmetry.space_group_name_H-M   'P 1'
#
loop_
_entity.id
_entity.type
_entity.pdbx_description
1 polymer ?
#
loop_
_entity_poly.entity_id
_entity_poly.type
_entity_poly.pdbx_seq_one_letter_code
_entity_poly.pdbx_strand_id
1 'polypeptide(L)'
;MTSRNTAEHTTGGGRSRWSDLDRPPLNAAALRRALVREGGLWTELDVVQRTGSTNADLVARAEAGTAAEGAVVVAEEQTAGRGRLDRSWTAPARSGLIFSVLLRPQEVPVARWGWLPLLTGVAVATALSRAAGVDTALKWPNDLLVTVGGEERKAGGILAERAGDGVVVGVGINVTLRADELPVPQAGSLVLAGAVNTDRDPLLRAVLRALEDWYGRWRAAGGDPAACGLQETYAAGCATLGRRVRAELPGDRSLVGEAVAVDGDGRLVLATDTGEREPVGAGDIVHLRPA
;
A
#
# COMPACT_ATOMS: atom_id res chain seq x y z
N MET A 1 1.73 13.52 -64.35
CA MET A 1 2.42 12.48 -63.57
C MET A 1 2.26 12.83 -62.11
N THR A 2 1.27 12.20 -61.48
CA THR A 2 0.84 12.43 -60.10
C THR A 2 1.78 11.71 -59.13
N SER A 3 2.51 12.48 -58.32
CA SER A 3 3.34 11.98 -57.23
C SER A 3 2.47 11.34 -56.15
N ARG A 4 2.66 10.03 -55.92
CA ARG A 4 2.06 9.31 -54.80
C ARG A 4 2.87 9.58 -53.55
N ASN A 5 2.23 10.24 -52.59
CA ASN A 5 2.69 10.40 -51.22
C ASN A 5 2.40 9.08 -50.48
N THR A 6 3.42 8.28 -50.20
CA THR A 6 3.32 7.09 -49.34
C THR A 6 3.43 7.53 -47.89
N ALA A 7 2.28 7.63 -47.23
CA ALA A 7 2.18 7.86 -45.80
C ALA A 7 2.72 6.64 -45.03
N GLU A 8 3.78 6.84 -44.25
CA GLU A 8 4.22 5.91 -43.21
C GLU A 8 3.09 5.70 -42.20
N HIS A 9 2.52 4.49 -42.20
CA HIS A 9 1.65 4.04 -41.12
C HIS A 9 2.51 3.63 -39.93
N THR A 10 2.68 4.54 -38.97
CA THR A 10 3.13 4.22 -37.62
C THR A 10 2.00 3.49 -36.88
N THR A 11 1.96 2.16 -37.01
CA THR A 11 1.10 1.34 -36.17
C THR A 11 1.63 1.37 -34.74
N GLY A 12 0.93 2.10 -33.85
CA GLY A 12 1.14 2.05 -32.40
C GLY A 12 0.86 0.64 -31.88
N GLY A 13 1.90 -0.19 -31.84
CA GLY A 13 1.84 -1.55 -31.32
C GLY A 13 1.69 -1.53 -29.80
N GLY A 14 0.46 -1.50 -29.30
CA GLY A 14 0.18 -1.80 -27.90
C GLY A 14 0.70 -3.20 -27.57
N ARG A 15 1.67 -3.31 -26.64
CA ARG A 15 2.18 -4.60 -26.17
C ARG A 15 1.01 -5.49 -25.75
N SER A 16 1.00 -6.73 -26.24
CA SER A 16 0.01 -7.74 -25.84
C SER A 16 -0.06 -7.88 -24.31
N ARG A 17 -1.28 -8.08 -23.78
CA ARG A 17 -1.54 -8.39 -22.36
C ARG A 17 -0.78 -9.63 -21.86
N TRP A 18 -0.32 -10.48 -22.77
CA TRP A 18 0.45 -11.70 -22.51
C TRP A 18 1.94 -11.55 -22.87
N SER A 19 2.46 -10.33 -22.95
CA SER A 19 3.85 -10.06 -23.40
C SER A 19 4.95 -10.54 -22.45
N ASP A 20 4.58 -11.11 -21.30
CA ASP A 20 5.48 -11.69 -20.30
C ASP A 20 4.71 -12.86 -19.67
N LEU A 21 5.19 -14.08 -19.88
CA LEU A 21 4.54 -15.30 -19.40
C LEU A 21 4.93 -15.61 -17.95
N ASP A 22 6.03 -15.05 -17.44
CA ASP A 22 6.41 -15.16 -16.02
C ASP A 22 5.53 -14.27 -15.14
N ARG A 23 4.87 -13.28 -15.74
CA ARG A 23 3.98 -12.32 -15.07
C ARG A 23 2.62 -12.27 -15.75
N PRO A 24 1.79 -13.32 -15.67
CA PRO A 24 0.49 -13.33 -16.34
C PRO A 24 -0.40 -12.16 -15.87
N PRO A 25 -1.29 -11.64 -16.75
CA PRO A 25 -2.26 -10.63 -16.37
C PRO A 25 -3.25 -11.17 -15.33
N LEU A 26 -3.75 -10.28 -14.47
CA LEU A 26 -4.78 -10.56 -13.48
C LEU A 26 -6.10 -10.95 -14.17
N ASN A 27 -6.79 -11.93 -13.59
CA ASN A 27 -8.10 -12.36 -14.07
C ASN A 27 -9.23 -11.54 -13.43
N ALA A 28 -9.54 -10.39 -14.03
CA ALA A 28 -10.58 -9.47 -13.54
C ALA A 28 -11.92 -10.16 -13.27
N ALA A 29 -12.37 -11.05 -14.16
CA ALA A 29 -13.64 -11.76 -13.99
C ALA A 29 -13.60 -12.71 -12.79
N ALA A 30 -12.50 -13.43 -12.58
CA ALA A 30 -12.34 -14.30 -11.43
C ALA A 30 -12.22 -13.49 -10.12
N LEU A 31 -11.54 -12.35 -10.14
CA LEU A 31 -11.41 -11.47 -8.98
C LEU A 31 -12.76 -10.93 -8.55
N ARG A 32 -13.53 -10.35 -9.49
CA ARG A 32 -14.90 -9.85 -9.25
C ARG A 32 -15.78 -10.93 -8.63
N ARG A 33 -15.82 -12.14 -9.22
CA ARG A 33 -16.62 -13.26 -8.70
C ARG A 33 -16.33 -13.65 -7.26
N ALA A 34 -15.12 -13.42 -6.75
CA ALA A 34 -14.73 -13.87 -5.41
C ALA A 34 -14.66 -12.76 -4.36
N LEU A 35 -14.67 -11.50 -4.79
CA LEU A 35 -14.50 -10.34 -3.92
C LEU A 35 -15.75 -9.47 -3.86
N VAL A 36 -16.44 -9.30 -5.00
CA VAL A 36 -17.69 -8.53 -5.06
C VAL A 36 -18.83 -9.50 -4.76
N ARG A 37 -19.28 -9.46 -3.50
CA ARG A 37 -20.31 -10.35 -2.95
C ARG A 37 -21.41 -9.53 -2.30
N GLU A 38 -22.63 -10.04 -2.33
CA GLU A 38 -23.75 -9.42 -1.64
C GLU A 38 -23.45 -9.31 -0.13
N GLY A 39 -23.69 -8.13 0.44
CA GLY A 39 -23.38 -7.81 1.84
C GLY A 39 -21.89 -7.75 2.18
N GLY A 40 -20.98 -7.86 1.20
CA GLY A 40 -19.55 -7.62 1.38
C GLY A 40 -19.19 -6.14 1.28
N LEU A 41 -18.00 -5.79 1.76
CA LEU A 41 -17.45 -4.44 1.65
C LEU A 41 -17.18 -4.06 0.20
N TRP A 42 -16.60 -4.96 -0.59
CA TRP A 42 -16.18 -4.65 -1.96
C TRP A 42 -17.38 -4.65 -2.91
N THR A 43 -17.67 -3.49 -3.50
CA THR A 43 -18.86 -3.26 -4.34
C THR A 43 -18.53 -3.30 -5.83
N GLU A 44 -17.30 -2.96 -6.19
CA GLU A 44 -16.80 -3.02 -7.56
C GLU A 44 -15.29 -3.27 -7.57
N LEU A 45 -14.80 -3.92 -8.62
CA LEU A 45 -13.37 -4.16 -8.83
C LEU A 45 -13.03 -4.02 -10.30
N ASP A 46 -12.17 -3.06 -10.62
CA ASP A 46 -11.70 -2.82 -11.98
C ASP A 46 -10.21 -3.14 -12.10
N VAL A 47 -9.85 -3.87 -13.16
CA VAL A 47 -8.44 -4.10 -13.53
C VAL A 47 -8.16 -3.32 -14.79
N VAL A 48 -7.30 -2.32 -14.70
CA VAL A 48 -6.84 -1.51 -15.83
C VAL A 48 -5.46 -1.96 -16.27
N GLN A 49 -5.19 -1.95 -17.58
CA GLN A 49 -3.88 -2.34 -18.10
C GLN A 49 -2.79 -1.32 -17.74
N ARG A 50 -3.15 -0.03 -17.72
CA ARG A 50 -2.22 1.07 -17.47
C ARG A 50 -2.98 2.29 -16.99
N THR A 51 -2.43 2.99 -16.01
CA THR A 51 -2.90 4.30 -15.57
C THR A 51 -1.74 5.18 -15.08
N GLY A 52 -1.99 6.46 -14.85
CA GLY A 52 -1.08 7.31 -14.10
C GLY A 52 -0.96 6.84 -12.65
N SER A 53 -2.08 6.81 -11.93
CA SER A 53 -2.15 6.38 -10.53
C SER A 53 -3.53 5.84 -10.16
N THR A 54 -3.61 4.63 -9.60
CA THR A 54 -4.89 4.07 -9.12
C THR A 54 -5.52 4.95 -8.03
N ASN A 55 -4.69 5.61 -7.22
CA ASN A 55 -5.17 6.57 -6.22
C ASN A 55 -5.82 7.77 -6.90
N ALA A 56 -5.16 8.38 -7.88
CA ALA A 56 -5.69 9.57 -8.55
C ALA A 56 -7.00 9.26 -9.28
N ASP A 57 -7.07 8.11 -9.95
CA ASP A 57 -8.28 7.65 -10.64
C ASP A 57 -9.44 7.48 -9.66
N LEU A 58 -9.19 6.83 -8.52
CA LEU A 58 -10.24 6.53 -7.55
C LEU A 58 -10.65 7.76 -6.73
N VAL A 59 -9.71 8.67 -6.44
CA VAL A 59 -10.01 10.00 -5.85
C VAL A 59 -10.94 10.77 -6.78
N ALA A 60 -10.62 10.87 -8.07
CA ALA A 60 -11.45 11.56 -9.05
C ALA A 60 -12.86 10.96 -9.15
N ARG A 61 -12.97 9.62 -9.16
CA ARG A 61 -14.27 8.93 -9.16
C ARG A 61 -15.07 9.23 -7.88
N ALA A 62 -14.41 9.24 -6.73
CA ALA A 62 -15.04 9.52 -5.44
C ALA A 62 -15.57 10.96 -5.37
N GLU A 63 -14.76 11.95 -5.79
CA GLU A 63 -15.13 13.37 -5.82
C GLU A 63 -16.25 13.65 -6.83
N ALA A 64 -16.26 12.95 -7.97
CA ALA A 64 -17.34 13.02 -8.94
C ALA A 64 -18.64 12.29 -8.51
N GLY A 65 -18.63 11.60 -7.35
CA GLY A 65 -19.78 10.81 -6.89
C GLY A 65 -20.08 9.57 -7.73
N THR A 66 -19.09 9.08 -8.49
CA THR A 66 -19.23 7.94 -9.42
C THR A 66 -18.67 6.62 -8.86
N ALA A 67 -18.05 6.64 -7.68
CA ALA A 67 -17.62 5.45 -6.95
C ALA A 67 -18.32 5.36 -5.59
N ALA A 68 -18.78 4.16 -5.24
CA ALA A 68 -19.35 3.83 -3.94
C ALA A 68 -18.25 3.40 -2.94
N GLU A 69 -18.57 3.35 -1.64
CA GLU A 69 -17.68 2.68 -0.68
C GLU A 69 -17.43 1.24 -1.17
N GLY A 70 -16.19 0.77 -1.01
CA GLY A 70 -15.80 -0.55 -1.46
C GLY A 70 -15.37 -0.64 -2.92
N ALA A 71 -15.30 0.48 -3.63
CA ALA A 71 -14.73 0.51 -4.96
C ALA A 71 -13.24 0.17 -4.94
N VAL A 72 -12.81 -0.73 -5.84
CA VAL A 72 -11.42 -1.16 -5.99
C VAL A 72 -10.94 -0.91 -7.42
N VAL A 73 -9.79 -0.25 -7.57
CA VAL A 73 -9.09 -0.12 -8.86
C VAL A 73 -7.72 -0.79 -8.73
N VAL A 74 -7.41 -1.68 -9.66
CA VAL A 74 -6.14 -2.41 -9.75
C VAL A 74 -5.49 -2.09 -11.09
N ALA A 75 -4.20 -1.79 -11.10
CA ALA A 75 -3.45 -1.52 -12.32
C ALA A 75 -2.36 -2.57 -12.55
N GLU A 76 -2.25 -3.02 -13.80
CA GLU A 76 -1.10 -3.84 -14.23
C GLU A 76 0.18 -3.02 -14.33
N GLU A 77 0.07 -1.72 -14.62
CA GLU A 77 1.18 -0.77 -14.72
C GLU A 77 0.73 0.63 -14.27
N GLN A 78 1.59 1.31 -13.51
CA GLN A 78 1.45 2.74 -13.20
C GLN A 78 2.61 3.54 -13.78
N THR A 79 2.30 4.64 -14.48
CA THR A 79 3.32 5.52 -15.08
C THR A 79 3.64 6.76 -14.26
N ALA A 80 2.76 7.14 -13.34
CA ALA A 80 2.89 8.32 -12.50
C ALA A 80 2.48 8.00 -11.05
N GLY A 81 2.94 6.84 -10.56
CA GLY A 81 2.61 6.41 -9.21
C GLY A 81 3.22 7.32 -8.15
N ARG A 82 2.45 7.55 -7.09
CA ARG A 82 2.76 8.49 -6.02
C ARG A 82 3.03 7.73 -4.73
N GLY A 83 4.11 8.10 -4.06
CA GLY A 83 4.36 7.84 -2.66
C GLY A 83 4.08 9.08 -1.82
N ARG A 84 4.35 8.98 -0.51
CA ARG A 84 4.29 10.15 0.39
C ARG A 84 5.37 11.16 0.02
N LEU A 85 5.08 12.44 0.31
CA LEU A 85 6.00 13.58 0.11
C LEU A 85 6.47 13.68 -1.35
N ASP A 86 5.52 13.56 -2.30
CA ASP A 86 5.74 13.67 -3.75
C ASP A 86 6.78 12.71 -4.36
N ARG A 87 7.18 11.66 -3.62
CA ARG A 87 8.04 10.62 -4.15
C ARG A 87 7.33 9.83 -5.25
N SER A 88 8.07 9.39 -6.26
CA SER A 88 7.53 8.51 -7.29
C SER A 88 7.55 7.05 -6.85
N TRP A 89 6.56 6.29 -7.29
CA TRP A 89 6.51 4.84 -7.19
C TRP A 89 6.24 4.26 -8.58
N THR A 90 7.24 3.59 -9.15
CA THR A 90 7.13 2.93 -10.46
C THR A 90 7.68 1.53 -10.37
N ALA A 91 7.09 0.62 -11.14
CA ALA A 91 7.53 -0.75 -11.26
C ALA A 91 7.23 -1.26 -12.68
N PRO A 92 7.99 -2.23 -13.20
CA PRO A 92 7.66 -2.87 -14.46
C PRO A 92 6.24 -3.44 -14.46
N ALA A 93 5.57 -3.40 -15.61
CA ALA A 93 4.23 -3.93 -15.75
C ALA A 93 4.14 -5.37 -15.21
N ARG A 94 3.10 -5.64 -14.43
CA ARG A 94 2.77 -6.94 -13.84
C ARG A 94 3.78 -7.49 -12.81
N SER A 95 4.80 -6.71 -12.46
CA SER A 95 5.81 -7.13 -11.47
C SER A 95 5.32 -7.09 -10.02
N GLY A 96 4.23 -6.36 -9.76
CA GLY A 96 3.67 -6.18 -8.42
C GLY A 96 2.15 -6.16 -8.39
N LEU A 97 1.62 -5.96 -7.18
CA LEU A 97 0.23 -5.59 -6.93
C LEU A 97 0.17 -4.09 -6.71
N ILE A 98 -0.65 -3.42 -7.51
CA ILE A 98 -0.85 -1.97 -7.44
C ILE A 98 -2.34 -1.74 -7.48
N PHE A 99 -2.92 -1.31 -6.36
CA PHE A 99 -4.35 -1.12 -6.25
C PHE A 99 -4.71 -0.01 -5.26
N SER A 100 -5.92 0.52 -5.40
CA SER A 100 -6.51 1.48 -4.49
C SER A 100 -7.92 1.07 -4.13
N VAL A 101 -8.32 1.36 -2.91
CA VAL A 101 -9.69 1.14 -2.41
C VAL A 101 -10.30 2.42 -1.87
N LEU A 102 -11.61 2.57 -2.00
CA LEU A 102 -12.36 3.69 -1.41
C LEU A 102 -13.09 3.23 -0.14
N LEU A 103 -12.78 3.87 0.99
CA LEU A 103 -13.38 3.61 2.30
C LEU A 103 -14.15 4.84 2.78
N ARG A 104 -15.34 4.66 3.36
CA ARG A 104 -16.18 5.75 3.88
C ARG A 104 -16.66 5.44 5.30
N PRO A 105 -15.78 5.50 6.32
CA PRO A 105 -16.16 5.22 7.70
C PRO A 105 -16.87 6.44 8.32
N GLN A 106 -18.06 6.79 7.80
CA GLN A 106 -18.82 7.98 8.19
C GLN A 106 -19.26 7.97 9.66
N GLU A 107 -19.40 6.77 10.25
CA GLU A 107 -19.71 6.59 11.66
C GLU A 107 -18.49 6.76 12.59
N VAL A 108 -17.27 6.78 12.04
CA VAL A 108 -16.03 6.89 12.81
C VAL A 108 -15.54 8.34 12.79
N PRO A 109 -15.20 8.94 13.95
CA PRO A 109 -14.64 10.29 13.99
C PRO A 109 -13.40 10.44 13.10
N VAL A 110 -13.34 11.53 12.31
CA VAL A 110 -12.25 11.81 11.37
C VAL A 110 -10.86 11.78 12.03
N ALA A 111 -10.78 12.16 13.32
CA ALA A 111 -9.54 12.08 14.10
C ALA A 111 -8.94 10.67 14.16
N ARG A 112 -9.75 9.61 14.03
CA ARG A 112 -9.28 8.22 14.04
C ARG A 112 -8.78 7.74 12.68
N TRP A 113 -9.03 8.48 11.60
CA TRP A 113 -8.73 8.01 10.25
C TRP A 113 -7.23 7.91 9.94
N GLY A 114 -6.38 8.50 10.79
CA GLY A 114 -4.92 8.28 10.77
C GLY A 114 -4.54 6.79 10.90
N TRP A 115 -5.43 5.95 11.42
CA TRP A 115 -5.23 4.50 11.49
C TRP A 115 -5.43 3.75 10.18
N LEU A 116 -6.14 4.29 9.19
CA LEU A 116 -6.42 3.58 7.93
C LEU A 116 -5.15 3.07 7.20
N PRO A 117 -4.06 3.85 7.04
CA PRO A 117 -2.82 3.31 6.48
C PRO A 117 -2.17 2.23 7.36
N LEU A 118 -2.21 2.37 8.68
CA LEU A 118 -1.64 1.40 9.63
C LEU A 118 -2.42 0.07 9.60
N LEU A 119 -3.76 0.17 9.61
CA LEU A 119 -4.71 -0.93 9.44
C LEU A 119 -4.45 -1.69 8.14
N THR A 120 -4.26 -0.95 7.05
CA THR A 120 -3.94 -1.53 5.75
C THR A 120 -2.60 -2.27 5.80
N GLY A 121 -1.60 -1.74 6.52
CA GLY A 121 -0.34 -2.43 6.77
C GLY A 121 -0.54 -3.77 7.46
N VAL A 122 -1.30 -3.79 8.56
CA VAL A 122 -1.62 -5.03 9.29
C VAL A 122 -2.35 -6.03 8.39
N ALA A 123 -3.33 -5.58 7.62
CA ALA A 123 -4.08 -6.42 6.69
C ALA A 123 -3.18 -7.05 5.63
N VAL A 124 -2.29 -6.25 5.02
CA VAL A 124 -1.33 -6.74 4.02
C VAL A 124 -0.36 -7.74 4.64
N ALA A 125 0.26 -7.42 5.79
CA ALA A 125 1.20 -8.33 6.45
C ALA A 125 0.53 -9.67 6.84
N THR A 126 -0.70 -9.61 7.38
CA THR A 126 -1.49 -10.81 7.72
C THR A 126 -1.76 -11.67 6.49
N ALA A 127 -2.14 -11.04 5.38
CA ALA A 127 -2.45 -11.74 4.14
C ALA A 127 -1.21 -12.36 3.50
N LEU A 128 -0.09 -11.63 3.46
CA LEU A 128 1.15 -12.09 2.82
C LEU A 128 1.82 -13.23 3.60
N SER A 129 1.82 -13.19 4.93
CA SER A 129 2.33 -14.32 5.73
C SER A 129 1.59 -15.61 5.40
N ARG A 130 0.25 -15.56 5.26
CA ARG A 130 -0.57 -16.73 4.93
C ARG A 130 -0.50 -17.16 3.46
N ALA A 131 -0.55 -16.20 2.54
CA ALA A 131 -0.75 -16.48 1.11
C ALA A 131 0.56 -16.55 0.31
N ALA A 132 1.63 -15.88 0.77
CA ALA A 132 2.94 -15.88 0.15
C ALA A 132 4.00 -16.63 0.97
N GLY A 133 3.74 -16.96 2.24
CA GLY A 133 4.73 -17.54 3.15
C GLY A 133 5.86 -16.56 3.52
N VAL A 134 5.59 -15.25 3.47
CA VAL A 134 6.57 -14.20 3.76
C VAL A 134 6.09 -13.37 4.94
N ASP A 135 6.88 -13.36 6.01
CA ASP A 135 6.66 -12.43 7.12
C ASP A 135 7.05 -11.01 6.69
N THR A 136 6.15 -10.07 6.95
CA THR A 136 6.30 -8.67 6.59
C THR A 136 6.27 -7.83 7.86
N ALA A 137 7.30 -7.01 8.06
CA ALA A 137 7.33 -6.04 9.14
C ALA A 137 6.80 -4.67 8.67
N LEU A 138 6.24 -3.91 9.59
CA LEU A 138 5.67 -2.60 9.35
C LEU A 138 6.66 -1.53 9.77
N LYS A 139 7.09 -0.67 8.85
CA LYS A 139 7.81 0.55 9.20
C LYS A 139 6.85 1.72 9.17
N TRP A 140 6.61 2.30 10.34
CA TRP A 140 5.73 3.46 10.46
C TRP A 140 6.21 4.61 9.54
N PRO A 141 5.28 5.31 8.86
CA PRO A 141 3.84 5.13 8.92
C PRO A 141 3.26 4.18 7.86
N ASN A 142 4.02 3.77 6.85
CA ASN A 142 3.39 3.26 5.63
C ASN A 142 4.24 2.29 4.80
N ASP A 143 5.34 1.79 5.34
CA ASP A 143 6.29 0.95 4.61
C ASP A 143 6.11 -0.52 5.00
N LEU A 144 6.11 -1.38 3.98
CA LEU A 144 6.14 -2.84 4.14
C LEU A 144 7.57 -3.33 3.94
N LEU A 145 8.12 -3.98 4.96
CA LEU A 145 9.47 -4.50 4.96
C LEU A 145 9.46 -6.03 4.89
N VAL A 146 10.37 -6.60 4.11
CA VAL A 146 10.64 -8.03 4.05
C VAL A 146 12.11 -8.29 4.32
N THR A 147 12.46 -9.49 4.77
CA THR A 147 13.85 -9.89 4.97
C THR A 147 14.40 -10.53 3.72
N VAL A 148 15.50 -9.99 3.17
CA VAL A 148 16.21 -10.52 2.01
C VAL A 148 17.68 -10.69 2.41
N GLY A 149 18.18 -11.92 2.41
CA GLY A 149 19.58 -12.19 2.79
C GLY A 149 19.95 -11.74 4.21
N GLY A 150 18.97 -11.72 5.14
CA GLY A 150 19.16 -11.23 6.52
C GLY A 150 18.99 -9.72 6.71
N GLU A 151 18.70 -8.96 5.64
CA GLU A 151 18.50 -7.52 5.71
C GLU A 151 17.03 -7.13 5.50
N GLU A 152 16.56 -6.12 6.24
CA GLU A 152 15.25 -5.52 6.01
C GLU A 152 15.25 -4.66 4.74
N ARG A 153 14.33 -4.95 3.83
CA ARG A 153 14.18 -4.25 2.55
C ARG A 153 12.74 -3.86 2.29
N LYS A 154 12.53 -2.68 1.71
CA LYS A 154 11.19 -2.18 1.43
C LYS A 154 10.58 -2.91 0.23
N ALA A 155 9.54 -3.70 0.48
CA ALA A 155 8.79 -4.41 -0.54
C ALA A 155 7.50 -3.71 -0.95
N GLY A 156 7.06 -2.70 -0.21
CA GLY A 156 5.80 -2.03 -0.55
C GLY A 156 5.59 -0.75 0.22
N GLY A 157 4.53 -0.05 -0.17
CA GLY A 157 4.14 1.22 0.40
C GLY A 157 2.63 1.41 0.37
N ILE A 158 2.14 2.15 1.35
CA ILE A 158 0.73 2.52 1.49
C ILE A 158 0.60 4.04 1.40
N LEU A 159 -0.46 4.51 0.74
CA LEU A 159 -0.76 5.93 0.61
C LEU A 159 -2.26 6.15 0.83
N ALA A 160 -2.62 6.80 1.93
CA ALA A 160 -3.98 7.22 2.22
C ALA A 160 -4.16 8.70 1.82
N GLU A 161 -5.17 8.98 0.99
CA GLU A 161 -5.53 10.32 0.55
C GLU A 161 -7.02 10.57 0.88
N ARG A 162 -7.34 11.76 1.40
CA ARG A 162 -8.74 12.17 1.59
C ARG A 162 -9.39 12.34 0.21
N ALA A 163 -10.60 11.82 0.04
CA ALA A 163 -11.36 11.95 -1.20
C ALA A 163 -12.83 12.19 -0.89
N GLY A 164 -13.30 13.44 -1.07
CA GLY A 164 -14.64 13.85 -0.66
C GLY A 164 -14.94 13.48 0.80
N ASP A 165 -15.98 12.67 0.99
CA ASP A 165 -16.43 12.16 2.28
C ASP A 165 -15.74 10.86 2.72
N GLY A 166 -14.82 10.29 1.93
CA GLY A 166 -14.05 9.09 2.26
C GLY A 166 -12.52 9.25 2.24
N VAL A 167 -11.83 8.11 2.28
CA VAL A 167 -10.38 7.98 2.10
C VAL A 167 -10.11 6.96 1.00
N VAL A 168 -9.28 7.34 0.05
CA VAL A 168 -8.70 6.40 -0.90
C VAL A 168 -7.39 5.88 -0.34
N VAL A 169 -7.29 4.56 -0.17
CA VAL A 169 -6.07 3.90 0.30
C VAL A 169 -5.43 3.13 -0.85
N GLY A 170 -4.28 3.61 -1.29
CA GLY A 170 -3.43 2.97 -2.29
C GLY A 170 -2.40 2.05 -1.66
N VAL A 171 -2.14 0.93 -2.32
CA VAL A 171 -1.19 -0.08 -1.90
C VAL A 171 -0.37 -0.52 -3.11
N GLY A 172 0.95 -0.40 -2.98
CA GLY A 172 1.92 -0.97 -3.91
C GLY A 172 2.73 -2.07 -3.21
N ILE A 173 2.80 -3.25 -3.81
CA ILE A 173 3.57 -4.40 -3.32
C ILE A 173 4.42 -4.95 -4.46
N ASN A 174 5.73 -4.97 -4.26
CA ASN A 174 6.70 -5.62 -5.14
C ASN A 174 6.58 -7.14 -4.97
N VAL A 175 6.00 -7.83 -5.96
CA VAL A 175 5.79 -9.28 -5.87
C VAL A 175 6.94 -10.04 -6.52
N THR A 176 7.13 -9.84 -7.82
CA THR A 176 8.11 -10.55 -8.65
C THR A 176 9.23 -9.64 -9.16
N LEU A 177 9.42 -8.47 -8.54
CA LEU A 177 10.49 -7.54 -8.90
C LEU A 177 11.86 -8.21 -8.65
N ARG A 178 12.65 -8.36 -9.70
CA ARG A 178 13.95 -9.05 -9.67
C ARG A 178 15.05 -8.09 -9.22
N ALA A 179 16.20 -8.64 -8.84
CA ALA A 179 17.35 -7.86 -8.33
C ALA A 179 17.87 -6.82 -9.34
N ASP A 180 17.82 -7.14 -10.63
CA ASP A 180 18.24 -6.27 -11.75
C ASP A 180 17.18 -5.22 -12.14
N GLU A 181 15.96 -5.33 -11.62
CA GLU A 181 14.86 -4.38 -11.84
C GLU A 181 14.63 -3.44 -10.65
N LEU A 182 15.40 -3.59 -9.56
CA LEU A 182 15.21 -2.80 -8.36
C LEU A 182 15.52 -1.31 -8.64
N PRO A 183 14.63 -0.39 -8.22
CA PRO A 183 14.88 1.04 -8.39
C PRO A 183 16.05 1.52 -7.54
N VAL A 184 16.33 0.83 -6.43
CA VAL A 184 17.47 1.03 -5.54
C VAL A 184 17.91 -0.32 -4.95
N PRO A 185 19.20 -0.53 -4.64
CA PRO A 185 19.70 -1.82 -4.12
C PRO A 185 19.02 -2.31 -2.84
N GLN A 186 18.48 -1.39 -2.04
CA GLN A 186 17.81 -1.67 -0.75
C GLN A 186 16.31 -1.99 -0.90
N ALA A 187 15.77 -1.96 -2.12
CA ALA A 187 14.40 -2.39 -2.37
C ALA A 187 14.30 -3.91 -2.23
N GLY A 188 13.13 -4.37 -1.80
CA GLY A 188 12.77 -5.78 -1.65
C GLY A 188 11.58 -6.15 -2.51
N SER A 189 11.31 -7.44 -2.57
CA SER A 189 10.11 -8.01 -3.20
C SER A 189 9.81 -9.35 -2.56
N LEU A 190 8.58 -9.85 -2.74
CA LEU A 190 8.19 -11.15 -2.21
C LEU A 190 9.06 -12.28 -2.79
N VAL A 191 9.39 -12.23 -4.08
CA VAL A 191 10.27 -13.24 -4.70
C VAL A 191 11.68 -13.21 -4.11
N LEU A 192 12.23 -12.02 -3.84
CA LEU A 192 13.56 -11.90 -3.22
C LEU A 192 13.55 -12.33 -1.74
N ALA A 193 12.40 -12.25 -1.08
CA ALA A 193 12.19 -12.73 0.29
C ALA A 193 11.88 -14.24 0.37
N GLY A 194 11.91 -14.96 -0.76
CA GLY A 194 11.68 -16.41 -0.78
C GLY A 194 10.21 -16.82 -0.70
N ALA A 195 9.29 -15.98 -1.21
CA ALA A 195 7.87 -16.32 -1.25
C ALA A 195 7.61 -17.67 -1.93
N VAL A 196 6.80 -18.51 -1.27
CA VAL A 196 6.37 -19.80 -1.83
C VAL A 196 5.29 -19.64 -2.89
N ASN A 197 4.65 -18.47 -2.94
CA ASN A 197 3.62 -18.13 -3.92
C ASN A 197 3.74 -16.66 -4.33
N THR A 198 3.88 -16.45 -5.64
CA THR A 198 3.94 -15.12 -6.26
C THR A 198 2.79 -14.86 -7.22
N ASP A 199 1.77 -15.73 -7.25
CA ASP A 199 0.57 -15.51 -8.06
C ASP A 199 -0.22 -14.33 -7.49
N ARG A 200 -0.37 -13.28 -8.31
CA ARG A 200 -0.96 -12.01 -7.89
C ARG A 200 -2.47 -12.13 -7.63
N ASP A 201 -3.16 -13.06 -8.30
CA ASP A 201 -4.59 -13.27 -8.14
C ASP A 201 -4.98 -13.73 -6.71
N PRO A 202 -4.42 -14.82 -6.15
CA PRO A 202 -4.69 -15.24 -4.78
C PRO A 202 -4.13 -14.26 -3.75
N LEU A 203 -2.99 -13.61 -4.01
CA LEU A 203 -2.44 -12.59 -3.11
C LEU A 203 -3.38 -11.40 -2.96
N LEU A 204 -3.89 -10.84 -4.06
CA LEU A 204 -4.84 -9.72 -4.01
C LEU A 204 -6.12 -10.11 -3.27
N ARG A 205 -6.64 -11.33 -3.49
CA ARG A 205 -7.82 -11.81 -2.76
C ARG A 205 -7.57 -11.90 -1.26
N ALA A 206 -6.42 -12.43 -0.86
CA ALA A 206 -6.07 -12.53 0.55
C ALA A 206 -5.96 -11.15 1.20
N VAL A 207 -5.31 -10.20 0.52
CA VAL A 207 -5.15 -8.82 1.01
C VAL A 207 -6.49 -8.11 1.15
N LEU A 208 -7.35 -8.14 0.14
CA LEU A 208 -8.64 -7.46 0.19
C LEU A 208 -9.60 -8.08 1.22
N ARG A 209 -9.54 -9.40 1.44
CA ARG A 209 -10.31 -10.04 2.53
C ARG A 209 -9.80 -9.63 3.90
N ALA A 210 -8.49 -9.65 4.11
CA ALA A 210 -7.91 -9.21 5.37
C ALA A 210 -8.20 -7.74 5.66
N LEU A 211 -8.20 -6.89 4.61
CA LEU A 211 -8.53 -5.48 4.73
C LEU A 211 -10.01 -5.29 5.10
N GLU A 212 -10.93 -6.02 4.46
CA GLU A 212 -12.35 -6.04 4.82
C GLU A 212 -12.55 -6.43 6.29
N ASP A 213 -11.89 -7.49 6.76
CA ASP A 213 -12.01 -7.98 8.14
C ASP A 213 -11.48 -6.97 9.18
N TRP A 214 -10.32 -6.37 8.92
CA TRP A 214 -9.74 -5.37 9.83
C TRP A 214 -10.54 -4.07 9.84
N TYR A 215 -10.97 -3.61 8.67
CA TYR A 215 -11.77 -2.40 8.53
C TYR A 215 -13.13 -2.55 9.21
N GLY A 216 -13.82 -3.68 9.01
CA GLY A 216 -15.08 -3.98 9.67
C GLY A 216 -14.97 -4.00 11.19
N ARG A 217 -13.94 -4.65 11.75
CA ARG A 217 -13.69 -4.67 13.21
C ARG A 217 -13.40 -3.27 13.75
N TRP A 218 -12.59 -2.49 13.05
CA TRP A 218 -12.26 -1.12 13.46
C TRP A 218 -13.48 -0.20 13.44
N ARG A 219 -14.33 -0.28 12.40
CA ARG A 219 -15.62 0.43 12.33
C ARG A 219 -16.56 0.05 13.47
N ALA A 220 -16.73 -1.26 13.71
CA ALA A 220 -17.59 -1.78 14.77
C ALA A 220 -17.15 -1.32 16.17
N ALA A 221 -15.86 -1.04 16.35
CA ALA A 221 -15.29 -0.47 17.57
C ALA A 221 -15.34 1.08 17.61
N GLY A 222 -16.10 1.74 16.74
CA GLY A 222 -16.18 3.21 16.67
C GLY A 222 -14.83 3.87 16.29
N GLY A 223 -13.96 3.12 15.62
CA GLY A 223 -12.61 3.55 15.27
C GLY A 223 -11.58 3.47 16.40
N ASP A 224 -11.91 2.81 17.51
CA ASP A 224 -10.96 2.57 18.61
C ASP A 224 -10.01 1.40 18.24
N PRO A 225 -8.71 1.67 18.02
CA PRO A 225 -7.76 0.64 17.60
C PRO A 225 -7.39 -0.31 18.74
N ALA A 226 -7.53 0.09 20.01
CA ALA A 226 -7.25 -0.76 21.16
C ALA A 226 -8.40 -1.73 21.39
N ALA A 227 -9.64 -1.25 21.31
CA ALA A 227 -10.84 -2.08 21.51
C ALA A 227 -10.97 -3.22 20.48
N CYS A 228 -10.46 -3.03 19.25
CA CYS A 228 -10.46 -4.07 18.21
C CYS A 228 -9.14 -4.85 18.07
N GLY A 229 -8.15 -4.60 18.95
CA GLY A 229 -6.84 -5.26 18.94
C GLY A 229 -5.89 -4.83 17.80
N LEU A 230 -6.28 -3.81 17.02
CA LEU A 230 -5.48 -3.29 15.91
C LEU A 230 -4.18 -2.64 16.40
N GLN A 231 -4.23 -1.86 17.48
CA GLN A 231 -3.05 -1.16 18.00
C GLN A 231 -1.98 -2.15 18.49
N GLU A 232 -2.39 -3.18 19.22
CA GLU A 232 -1.51 -4.26 19.69
C GLU A 232 -0.91 -5.02 18.50
N THR A 233 -1.74 -5.39 17.53
CA THR A 233 -1.27 -6.13 16.34
C THR A 233 -0.29 -5.30 15.51
N TYR A 234 -0.56 -4.01 15.32
CA TYR A 234 0.37 -3.11 14.63
C TYR A 234 1.68 -2.99 15.39
N ALA A 235 1.63 -2.76 16.71
CA ALA A 235 2.82 -2.62 17.54
C ALA A 235 3.70 -3.87 17.51
N ALA A 236 3.10 -5.07 17.59
CA ALA A 236 3.81 -6.35 17.50
C ALA A 236 4.53 -6.55 16.15
N GLY A 237 3.96 -6.03 15.06
CA GLY A 237 4.56 -6.08 13.72
C GLY A 237 5.43 -4.87 13.36
N CYS A 238 5.59 -3.88 14.24
CA CYS A 238 6.22 -2.61 13.90
C CYS A 238 7.74 -2.66 14.09
N ALA A 239 8.49 -2.72 12.98
CA ALA A 239 9.96 -2.67 12.99
C ALA A 239 10.52 -1.32 13.46
N THR A 240 9.71 -0.27 13.54
CA THR A 240 10.15 1.04 14.03
C THR A 240 10.26 1.07 15.56
N LEU A 241 9.41 0.34 16.28
CA LEU A 241 9.39 0.39 17.75
C LEU A 241 10.66 -0.21 18.36
N GLY A 242 11.12 0.38 19.46
CA GLY A 242 12.36 0.04 20.16
C GLY A 242 13.63 0.50 19.44
N ARG A 243 13.52 1.20 18.31
CA ARG A 243 14.67 1.74 17.57
C ARG A 243 14.85 3.23 17.85
N ARG A 244 16.11 3.67 17.84
CA ARG A 244 16.44 5.09 17.77
C ARG A 244 16.20 5.57 16.35
N VAL A 245 15.42 6.64 16.21
CA VAL A 245 15.00 7.17 14.93
C VAL A 245 15.16 8.68 14.86
N ARG A 246 15.26 9.18 13.62
CA ARG A 246 15.06 10.58 13.31
C ARG A 246 13.75 10.72 12.56
N ALA A 247 12.82 11.50 13.11
CA ALA A 247 11.63 11.95 12.40
C ALA A 247 11.92 13.27 11.70
N GLU A 248 11.77 13.29 10.39
CA GLU A 248 11.81 14.50 9.56
C GLU A 248 10.38 15.07 9.48
N LEU A 249 10.20 16.24 10.09
CA LEU A 249 8.93 16.93 10.22
C LEU A 249 8.82 18.06 9.20
N PRO A 250 7.61 18.56 8.89
CA PRO A 250 7.43 19.73 8.04
C PRO A 250 8.23 20.95 8.53
N GLY A 251 8.78 21.72 7.58
CA GLY A 251 9.52 22.96 7.87
C GLY A 251 10.96 22.74 8.36
N ASP A 252 11.68 21.77 7.78
CA ASP A 252 13.09 21.43 8.07
C ASP A 252 13.39 21.11 9.54
N ARG A 253 12.34 20.77 10.30
CA ARG A 253 12.47 20.33 11.69
C ARG A 253 12.79 18.85 11.72
N SER A 254 13.68 18.46 12.62
CA SER A 254 13.89 17.05 12.92
C SER A 254 13.81 16.78 14.41
N LEU A 255 13.29 15.61 14.76
CA LEU A 255 13.20 15.12 16.12
C LEU A 255 13.92 13.78 16.20
N VAL A 256 14.83 13.64 17.16
CA VAL A 256 15.57 12.40 17.38
C VAL A 256 15.15 11.82 18.73
N GLY A 257 14.88 10.52 18.74
CA GLY A 257 14.49 9.81 19.95
C GLY A 257 14.31 8.32 19.71
N GLU A 258 14.02 7.58 20.78
CA GLU A 258 13.61 6.19 20.68
C GLU A 258 12.11 6.11 20.38
N ALA A 259 11.73 5.31 19.39
CA ALA A 259 10.32 5.05 19.09
C ALA A 259 9.73 4.08 20.12
N VAL A 260 8.95 4.60 21.07
CA VAL A 260 8.49 3.84 22.24
C VAL A 260 7.04 3.35 22.15
N ALA A 261 6.21 3.98 21.32
CA ALA A 261 4.82 3.57 21.14
C ALA A 261 4.22 4.07 19.83
N VAL A 262 3.11 3.47 19.43
CA VAL A 262 2.12 4.10 18.55
C VAL A 262 0.91 4.43 19.42
N ASP A 263 0.51 5.70 19.47
CA ASP A 263 -0.59 6.15 20.34
C ASP A 263 -1.98 5.81 19.77
N GLY A 264 -3.03 6.11 20.53
CA GLY A 264 -4.41 5.82 20.11
C GLY A 264 -4.87 6.57 18.85
N ASP A 265 -4.13 7.57 18.37
CA ASP A 265 -4.41 8.30 17.13
C ASP A 265 -3.52 7.83 15.97
N GLY A 266 -2.68 6.82 16.18
CA GLY A 266 -1.80 6.25 15.16
C GLY A 266 -0.49 7.03 14.99
N ARG A 267 -0.15 7.91 15.93
CA ARG A 267 1.08 8.72 15.90
C ARG A 267 2.23 7.94 16.51
N LEU A 268 3.43 8.11 15.96
CA LEU A 268 4.63 7.52 16.54
C LEU A 268 5.08 8.37 17.73
N VAL A 269 5.20 7.79 18.91
CA VAL A 269 5.68 8.48 20.11
C VAL A 269 7.18 8.28 20.24
N LEU A 270 7.93 9.38 20.22
CA LEU A 270 9.38 9.37 20.44
C LEU A 270 9.71 9.79 21.86
N ALA A 271 10.54 9.01 22.55
CA ALA A 271 11.22 9.42 23.77
C ALA A 271 12.53 10.13 23.39
N THR A 272 12.61 11.43 23.64
CA THR A 272 13.78 12.25 23.33
C THR A 272 14.91 12.01 24.34
N ASP A 273 16.12 12.50 24.03
CA ASP A 273 17.25 12.44 24.97
C ASP A 273 17.01 13.25 26.27
N THR A 274 16.03 14.17 26.27
CA THR A 274 15.61 14.92 27.47
C THR A 274 14.56 14.17 28.30
N GLY A 275 14.12 12.98 27.84
CA GLY A 275 13.10 12.16 28.50
C GLY A 275 11.66 12.56 28.18
N GLU A 276 11.45 13.58 27.33
CA GLU A 276 10.13 14.00 26.89
C GLU A 276 9.54 13.00 25.88
N ARG A 277 8.21 12.84 25.91
CA ARG A 277 7.47 12.00 24.96
C ARG A 277 6.74 12.86 23.95
N GLU A 278 7.21 12.84 22.71
CA GLU A 278 6.66 13.66 21.64
C GLU A 278 5.93 12.80 20.59
N PRO A 279 4.63 13.02 20.36
CA PRO A 279 3.89 12.33 19.31
C PRO A 279 4.13 12.96 17.94
N VAL A 280 4.54 12.14 16.98
CA VAL A 280 4.77 12.49 15.57
C VAL A 280 3.61 11.96 14.73
N GLY A 281 2.76 12.88 14.24
CA GLY A 281 1.59 12.52 13.40
C GLY A 281 1.89 12.44 11.91
N ALA A 282 2.94 13.11 11.44
CA ALA A 282 3.39 13.03 10.07
C ALA A 282 4.90 13.31 10.00
N GLY A 283 5.61 12.49 9.24
CA GLY A 283 7.03 12.68 8.97
C GLY A 283 7.61 11.46 8.27
N ASP A 284 8.82 11.63 7.72
CA ASP A 284 9.63 10.51 7.25
C ASP A 284 10.52 10.01 8.41
N ILE A 285 10.55 8.69 8.60
CA ILE A 285 11.33 8.07 9.68
C ILE A 285 12.59 7.42 9.13
N VAL A 286 13.73 7.86 9.65
CA VAL A 286 15.04 7.25 9.40
C VAL A 286 15.43 6.43 10.63
N HIS A 287 15.58 5.11 10.45
CA HIS A 287 16.15 4.24 11.49
C HIS A 287 17.65 4.54 11.60
N LEU A 288 18.08 4.96 12.79
CA LEU A 288 19.49 5.23 13.04
C LEU A 288 20.18 3.92 13.40
N ARG A 289 21.35 3.67 12.82
CA ARG A 289 22.15 2.49 13.19
C ARG A 289 22.71 2.70 14.61
N PRO A 290 22.81 1.64 15.42
CA PRO A 290 23.63 1.70 16.63
C PRO A 290 25.05 2.16 16.27
N ALA A 291 25.60 3.08 17.06
CA ALA A 291 26.98 3.52 16.94
C ALA A 291 27.96 2.40 17.30
#